data_AF-A0A662CL03-F1
#
_entry.id   AF-A0A662CL03-F1
#
_cell.length_a   1.000
_cell.length_b   1.000
_cell.length_c   1.000
_cell.angle_alpha   90.00
_cell.angle_beta   90.00
_cell.angle_gamma   90.00
#
_symmetry.space_group_name_H-M   'P 1'
#
loop_
_entity.id
_entity.type
_entity.pdbx_description
1 polymer ?
#
loop_
_entity_poly.entity_id
_entity_poly.type
_entity_poly.pdbx_seq_one_letter_code
_entity_poly.pdbx_strand_id
1 'polypeptide(L)' 'YARVEVKGIDLDGRERVWEAEGLLARMFQHEIDHLEGVLFIDRLGPIKRRRLKSMLLKKKERGK' A
#
# COMPACT_ATOMS: atom_id res chain seq x y z
N TYR A 1 -11.12 -0.87 4.03
CA TYR A 1 -12.45 -1.12 3.42
C TYR A 1 -12.55 -2.57 2.95
N ALA A 2 -13.72 -3.19 3.06
CA ALA A 2 -13.98 -4.55 2.56
C ALA A 2 -14.45 -4.56 1.08
N ARG A 3 -14.94 -3.42 0.58
CA ARG A 3 -15.33 -3.17 -0.82
C ARG A 3 -14.92 -1.75 -1.22
N VAL A 4 -14.45 -1.56 -2.43
CA VAL A 4 -14.07 -0.27 -3.03
C VAL A 4 -14.43 -0.25 -4.51
N GLU A 5 -14.70 0.93 -5.04
CA GLU A 5 -14.77 1.19 -6.49
C GLU A 5 -13.50 1.93 -6.91
N VAL A 6 -12.86 1.48 -7.98
CA VAL A 6 -11.60 2.02 -8.49
C VAL A 6 -11.81 2.46 -9.94
N LYS A 7 -11.42 3.68 -10.27
CA LYS A 7 -11.42 4.20 -11.65
C LYS A 7 -9.99 4.38 -12.13
N GLY A 8 -9.73 4.04 -13.38
CA GLY A 8 -8.42 4.22 -14.01
C GLY A 8 -8.46 4.11 -15.53
N ILE A 9 -7.29 4.23 -16.14
CA ILE A 9 -7.07 4.10 -17.58
C ILE A 9 -6.36 2.78 -17.86
N ASP A 10 -6.86 2.00 -18.81
CA ASP A 10 -6.18 0.78 -19.25
C ASP A 10 -5.03 1.09 -20.25
N LEU A 11 -4.30 0.04 -20.66
CA LEU A 11 -3.14 0.18 -21.55
C LEU A 11 -3.51 0.72 -22.94
N ASP A 12 -4.79 0.63 -23.33
CA ASP A 12 -5.31 1.14 -24.60
C ASP A 12 -5.82 2.59 -24.47
N GLY A 13 -5.66 3.22 -23.29
CA GLY A 13 -6.10 4.59 -23.04
C GLY A 13 -7.59 4.73 -22.73
N ARG A 14 -8.31 3.62 -22.46
CA ARG A 14 -9.75 3.65 -22.19
C ARG A 14 -10.03 3.74 -20.70
N GLU A 15 -11.06 4.51 -20.33
CA GLU A 15 -11.54 4.57 -18.96
C GLU A 15 -12.18 3.23 -18.55
N ARG A 16 -11.82 2.76 -17.36
CA ARG A 16 -12.34 1.54 -16.77
C ARG A 16 -12.66 1.78 -15.30
N VAL A 17 -13.71 1.11 -14.84
CA VAL A 17 -14.15 1.10 -13.45
C VAL A 17 -14.15 -0.35 -12.98
N TRP A 18 -13.61 -0.60 -11.79
CA TRP A 18 -13.54 -1.90 -11.15
C TRP A 18 -14.19 -1.84 -9.78
N GLU A 19 -15.11 -2.76 -9.51
CA GLU A 19 -15.55 -3.05 -8.16
C GLU A 19 -14.66 -4.14 -7.57
N ALA A 20 -14.03 -3.86 -6.44
CA ALA A 20 -13.11 -4.75 -5.78
C ALA A 20 -13.53 -5.02 -4.34
N GLU A 21 -13.40 -6.27 -3.92
CA GLU A 21 -13.73 -6.72 -2.58
C GLU A 21 -12.57 -7.51 -1.95
N GLY A 22 -12.59 -7.63 -0.61
CA GLY A 22 -11.67 -8.45 0.15
C GLY A 22 -10.19 -8.14 -0.14
N LEU A 23 -9.45 -9.15 -0.61
CA LEU A 23 -8.02 -9.02 -0.89
C LEU A 23 -7.76 -8.07 -2.08
N LEU A 24 -8.58 -8.13 -3.13
CA LEU A 24 -8.40 -7.28 -4.32
C LEU A 24 -8.60 -5.81 -3.95
N ALA A 25 -9.61 -5.51 -3.12
CA ALA A 25 -9.81 -4.17 -2.59
C ALA A 25 -8.57 -3.64 -1.87
N ARG A 26 -7.93 -4.49 -1.05
CA ARG A 26 -6.71 -4.13 -0.31
C ARG A 26 -5.52 -3.91 -1.25
N MET A 27 -5.37 -4.74 -2.28
CA MET A 27 -4.29 -4.57 -3.26
C MET A 27 -4.43 -3.24 -3.99
N PHE A 28 -5.62 -2.90 -4.48
CA PHE A 28 -5.84 -1.59 -5.12
C PHE A 28 -5.49 -0.42 -4.20
N GLN A 29 -5.96 -0.44 -2.94
CA GLN A 29 -5.60 0.58 -1.97
C GLN A 29 -4.09 0.67 -1.75
N HIS A 30 -3.39 -0.45 -1.69
CA HIS A 30 -1.93 -0.48 -1.49
C HIS A 30 -1.15 0.14 -2.65
N GLU A 31 -1.49 -0.21 -3.89
CA GLU A 31 -0.81 0.33 -5.06
C GLU A 31 -1.14 1.81 -5.27
N ILE A 32 -2.38 2.23 -5.00
CA ILE A 32 -2.79 3.63 -5.07
C ILE A 32 -2.04 4.47 -4.02
N ASP A 33 -1.89 3.98 -2.79
CA ASP A 33 -1.09 4.65 -1.76
C ASP A 33 0.35 4.93 -2.24
N HIS A 34 0.93 4.01 -3.00
CA HIS A 34 2.27 4.18 -3.56
C HIS A 34 2.36 5.30 -4.59
N LEU A 35 1.28 5.59 -5.33
CA LEU A 35 1.22 6.75 -6.22
C LEU A 35 1.30 8.07 -5.45
N GLU A 36 0.84 8.08 -4.21
CA GLU A 36 0.91 9.23 -3.30
C GLU A 36 2.17 9.22 -2.41
N GLY A 37 3.09 8.27 -2.61
CA GLY A 37 4.28 8.09 -1.78
C GLY A 37 3.99 7.60 -0.36
N VAL A 38 2.78 7.09 -0.11
CA VAL A 38 2.37 6.54 1.18
C VAL A 38 2.76 5.07 1.24
N LEU A 39 3.48 4.69 2.30
CA LEU A 39 3.79 3.29 2.58
C LEU A 39 2.84 2.76 3.65
N PHE A 40 2.63 1.44 3.67
CA PHE A 40 1.79 0.81 4.70
C PHE A 40 2.28 1.12 6.13
N ILE A 41 3.59 1.34 6.31
CA ILE A 41 4.20 1.71 7.60
C ILE A 41 3.76 3.08 8.10
N ASP A 42 3.31 3.96 7.21
CA ASP A 42 2.82 5.29 7.54
C ASP A 42 1.39 5.24 8.07
N ARG A 43 0.65 4.20 7.71
CA ARG A 43 -0.68 3.87 8.27
C ARG A 43 -0.61 3.13 9.61
N LEU A 44 0.59 2.77 10.09
CA LEU A 44 0.75 2.13 11.40
C LEU A 44 0.75 3.17 12.52
N GLY A 45 0.12 2.82 13.65
CA GLY A 45 0.24 3.60 14.88
C GLY A 45 1.71 3.79 15.33
N PRO A 46 2.01 4.87 16.07
CA PRO A 46 3.37 5.35 16.33
C PRO A 46 4.29 4.29 16.98
N ILE A 47 3.73 3.48 17.90
CA ILE A 47 4.46 2.40 18.59
C ILE A 47 4.90 1.32 17.60
N LYS A 48 3.98 0.85 16.74
CA LYS A 48 4.25 -0.20 15.74
C LYS A 48 5.26 0.30 14.72
N ARG A 49 5.13 1.55 14.26
CA ARG A 49 6.06 2.20 13.33
C ARG A 49 7.48 2.27 13.90
N ARG A 50 7.64 2.70 15.17
CA ARG A 50 8.94 2.75 15.86
C ARG A 50 9.59 1.36 15.96
N ARG A 51 8.83 0.33 16.34
CA ARG A 51 9.33 -1.05 16.43
C ARG A 51 9.83 -1.56 15.08
N LEU A 52 9.04 -1.37 14.02
CA LEU A 52 9.42 -1.76 12.66
C LEU A 52 10.68 -1.04 12.18
N LYS A 53 10.77 0.28 12.35
CA LYS A 53 11.99 1.04 12.01
C LYS A 53 13.23 0.49 12.74
N SER A 54 13.13 0.20 14.02
CA SER A 54 14.25 -0.39 14.79
C SER A 54 14.68 -1.75 14.24
N MET A 55 13.72 -2.61 13.86
CA MET A 55 14.02 -3.92 13.27
C MET A 55 14.69 -3.79 11.89
N LEU A 56 14.25 -2.84 11.06
CA LEU A 56 14.80 -2.59 9.73
C LEU A 56 16.24 -2.06 9.80
N LEU A 57 16.52 -1.13 10.72
CA LEU A 57 17.87 -0.60 10.95
C LEU A 57 18.84 -1.70 11.41
N LYS A 58 18.44 -2.54 12.37
CA LYS A 58 19.25 -3.69 12.82
C LYS A 58 19.53 -4.70 11.71
N LYS A 59 18.59 -4.91 10.78
CA LYS A 59 18.81 -5.77 9.60
C LYS A 59 19.84 -5.17 8.64
N LYS A 60 19.85 -3.85 8.46
CA LYS A 60 20.82 -3.15 7.60
C LYS A 60 22.25 -3.23 8.14
N GLU A 61 22.42 -3.28 9.46
CA GLU A 61 23.73 -3.41 10.12
C GLU A 61 24.29 -4.84 10.06
N ARG A 62 23.43 -5.86 10.02
CA ARG A 62 23.83 -7.29 9.94
C ARG A 62 24.13 -7.78 8.52
N GLY A 63 23.75 -7.00 7.51
CA GLY A 63 24.02 -7.30 6.09
C GLY A 63 25.22 -6.54 5.52
N LYS A 64 25.99 -5.86 6.36
CA LYS A 64 27.34 -5.36 6.09
C LYS A 64 28.35 -6.29 6.74
#